data_AF-A0A2K9LKU2-F1
#
_entry.id   AF-A0A2K9LKU2-F1
#
_cell.length_a   1.000
_cell.length_b   1.000
_cell.length_c   1.000
_cell.angle_alpha   90.00
_cell.angle_beta   90.00
_cell.angle_gamma   90.00
#
_symmetry.space_group_name_H-M   'P 1'
#
loop_
_entity.id
_entity.type
_entity.pdbx_description
1 polymer ?
#
loop_
_entity_poly.entity_id
_entity_poly.type
_entity_poly.pdbx_seq_one_letter_code
_entity_poly.pdbx_strand_id
1 'polypeptide(L)'
;MGSALLMIRSIAVIFGVATLVACGGGSSGSSDASAAGVTRSVPVEINFSAVMGSAALACDVDYTDVGTAATTTQIKDFRLYVHDIQLVTDADEVVALTLDTSDWQAQGVALLDFENATGECTGTAETNSAVSGTVPDSGAVFNAVRFTVGIPQHLNHLEQVSVSPFNITGMNWGWTNGYKFIRFDVPNWNLHIGATGCAAGGGGDIECTHSNRPQIALSNFNYQTQRIQIDFGALLQGSDITTNLGGPSGCMSGGTDPECNEVFTQLGLSLVSGENDPGLTQTVFSVAD
;
A
#
# COMPACT_ATOMS: atom_id res chain seq x y z
N MET A 1 46.38 20.00 -26.11
CA MET A 1 47.79 20.38 -26.34
C MET A 1 48.27 21.14 -25.11
N GLY A 2 49.32 20.67 -24.45
CA GLY A 2 49.92 21.35 -23.29
C GLY A 2 50.07 20.47 -22.05
N SER A 3 51.10 19.62 -22.06
CA SER A 3 51.59 18.86 -20.91
C SER A 3 52.22 19.76 -19.86
N ALA A 4 52.11 19.41 -18.58
CA ALA A 4 53.16 19.68 -17.59
C ALA A 4 53.10 18.68 -16.43
N LEU A 5 54.08 17.79 -16.45
CA LEU A 5 54.47 16.84 -15.40
C LEU A 5 55.31 17.60 -14.38
N LEU A 6 55.10 17.41 -13.07
CA LEU A 6 56.20 17.53 -12.10
C LEU A 6 55.95 16.67 -10.85
N MET A 7 56.73 15.60 -10.74
CA MET A 7 57.07 14.92 -9.50
C MET A 7 57.79 15.89 -8.54
N ILE A 8 57.74 15.64 -7.22
CA ILE A 8 58.94 15.46 -6.37
C ILE A 8 58.55 15.22 -4.90
N ARG A 9 58.92 14.00 -4.46
CA ARG A 9 59.63 13.58 -3.24
C ARG A 9 59.08 13.88 -1.83
N SER A 10 58.85 12.76 -1.15
CA SER A 10 58.78 12.51 0.28
C SER A 10 59.89 13.19 1.10
N ILE A 11 59.52 13.70 2.27
CA ILE A 11 60.43 13.91 3.41
C ILE A 11 59.77 13.27 4.63
N ALA A 12 60.45 12.26 5.18
CA ALA A 12 60.17 11.70 6.49
C ALA A 12 60.79 12.60 7.57
N VAL A 13 60.04 12.89 8.64
CA VAL A 13 60.59 13.46 9.87
C VAL A 13 60.16 12.57 11.04
N ILE A 14 61.16 12.00 11.70
CA ILE A 14 61.10 11.24 12.94
C ILE A 14 61.41 12.21 14.09
N PHE A 15 60.51 12.33 15.05
CA PHE A 15 60.70 12.84 16.42
C PHE A 15 59.52 12.27 17.22
N GLY A 16 59.60 11.72 18.42
CA GLY A 16 60.60 11.64 19.46
C GLY A 16 59.79 11.32 20.73
N VAL A 17 60.09 10.20 21.39
CA VAL A 17 59.34 9.68 22.55
C VAL A 17 59.46 10.61 23.75
N ALA A 18 58.35 10.87 24.44
CA ALA A 18 58.34 11.35 25.83
C ALA A 18 57.25 10.60 26.61
N THR A 19 57.68 9.73 27.51
CA THR A 19 56.88 9.03 28.50
C THR A 19 56.61 9.96 29.68
N LEU A 20 55.34 10.14 30.05
CA LEU A 20 54.93 10.72 31.32
C LEU A 20 53.99 9.75 32.02
N VAL A 21 54.52 9.10 33.05
CA VAL A 21 53.78 8.34 34.05
C VAL A 21 53.14 9.34 34.99
N ALA A 22 51.81 9.32 35.09
CA ALA A 22 51.08 9.95 36.18
C ALA A 22 50.06 8.94 36.74
N CYS A 23 50.39 8.39 37.91
CA CYS A 23 49.45 7.73 38.79
C CYS A 23 48.61 8.81 39.50
N GLY A 24 47.28 8.67 39.50
CA GLY A 24 46.44 9.59 40.26
C GLY A 24 44.97 9.16 40.33
N GLY A 25 44.59 8.57 41.47
CA GLY A 25 43.33 8.85 42.16
C GLY A 25 42.04 8.27 41.55
N GLY A 26 41.53 7.22 42.20
CA GLY A 26 40.19 6.71 41.93
C GLY A 26 39.08 7.71 42.30
N SER A 27 38.01 7.66 41.52
CA SER A 27 36.65 7.94 41.96
C SER A 27 35.75 7.05 41.12
N SER A 28 35.20 6.02 41.77
CA SER A 28 34.17 5.13 41.25
C SER A 28 32.90 5.95 41.01
N GLY A 29 32.84 6.60 39.84
CA GLY A 29 31.59 7.02 39.24
C GLY A 29 31.02 5.81 38.52
N SER A 30 30.11 5.09 39.16
CA SER A 30 29.19 4.19 38.46
C SER A 30 28.32 5.06 37.57
N SER A 31 28.79 5.31 36.35
CA SER A 31 27.90 5.69 35.28
C SER A 31 27.08 4.44 34.96
N ASP A 32 25.95 4.31 35.63
CA ASP A 32 24.81 3.57 35.08
C ASP A 32 24.41 4.27 33.78
N ALA A 33 25.20 4.01 32.74
CA ALA A 33 24.75 4.13 31.38
C ALA A 33 23.66 3.05 31.27
N SER A 34 22.42 3.46 31.55
CA SER A 34 21.23 2.75 31.14
C SER A 34 21.42 2.40 29.68
N ALA A 35 21.82 1.16 29.42
CA ALA A 35 21.91 0.62 28.08
C ALA A 35 20.51 0.77 27.51
N ALA A 36 20.33 1.75 26.63
CA ALA A 36 19.13 1.82 25.81
C ALA A 36 19.06 0.46 25.12
N GLY A 37 18.10 -0.36 25.55
CA GLY A 37 17.91 -1.69 25.00
C GLY A 37 17.78 -1.52 23.49
N VAL A 38 18.66 -2.18 22.74
CA VAL A 38 18.49 -2.27 21.29
C VAL A 38 17.20 -3.05 21.09
N THR A 39 16.10 -2.36 20.79
CA THR A 39 14.86 -3.02 20.38
C THR A 39 15.18 -3.75 19.08
N ARG A 40 15.27 -5.07 19.17
CA ARG A 40 15.43 -5.91 17.99
C ARG A 40 14.14 -5.87 17.18
N SER A 41 14.27 -5.98 15.87
CA SER A 41 13.14 -6.07 14.95
C SER A 41 13.26 -7.32 14.09
N VAL A 42 12.12 -7.84 13.66
CA VAL A 42 12.00 -8.99 12.77
C VAL A 42 11.45 -8.51 11.42
N PRO A 43 12.06 -8.92 10.29
CA PRO A 43 11.51 -8.63 8.97
C PRO A 43 10.20 -9.40 8.76
N VAL A 44 9.25 -8.72 8.14
CA VAL A 44 7.94 -9.24 7.78
C VAL A 44 7.72 -8.94 6.31
N GLU A 45 7.29 -9.95 5.57
CA GLU A 45 6.78 -9.82 4.21
C GLU A 45 5.35 -10.34 4.18
N ILE A 46 4.42 -9.52 3.73
CA ILE A 46 3.02 -9.89 3.54
C ILE A 46 2.80 -10.03 2.05
N ASN A 47 2.55 -11.26 1.63
CA ASN A 47 2.30 -11.59 0.23
C ASN A 47 0.81 -11.40 -0.11
N PHE A 48 0.55 -10.99 -1.34
CA PHE A 48 -0.78 -10.81 -1.90
C PHE A 48 -0.92 -11.60 -3.20
N SER A 49 -2.12 -12.09 -3.48
CA SER A 49 -2.49 -12.66 -4.78
C SER A 49 -3.72 -11.96 -5.32
N ALA A 50 -3.80 -11.85 -6.64
CA ALA A 50 -4.97 -11.31 -7.32
C ALA A 50 -5.64 -12.41 -8.14
N VAL A 51 -6.98 -12.47 -8.07
CA VAL A 51 -7.77 -13.46 -8.81
C VAL A 51 -9.03 -12.83 -9.39
N MET A 52 -9.59 -13.48 -10.41
CA MET A 52 -10.97 -13.31 -10.84
C MET A 52 -11.70 -14.62 -10.52
N GLY A 53 -12.44 -14.64 -9.39
CA GLY A 53 -12.96 -15.89 -8.85
C GLY A 53 -11.82 -16.84 -8.47
N SER A 54 -11.71 -17.99 -9.13
CA SER A 54 -10.62 -18.94 -8.87
C SER A 54 -9.40 -18.80 -9.78
N ALA A 55 -9.48 -17.97 -10.82
CA ALA A 55 -8.40 -17.83 -11.81
C ALA A 55 -7.43 -16.73 -11.40
N ALA A 56 -6.12 -17.00 -11.45
CA ALA A 56 -5.10 -15.98 -11.22
C ALA A 56 -5.27 -14.83 -12.21
N LEU A 57 -5.15 -13.59 -11.71
CA LEU A 57 -5.30 -12.39 -12.51
C LEU A 57 -4.08 -12.19 -13.43
N ALA A 58 -4.31 -11.87 -14.70
CA ALA A 58 -3.28 -11.61 -15.71
C ALA A 58 -3.88 -10.79 -16.86
N CYS A 59 -3.03 -10.00 -17.51
CA CYS A 59 -3.45 -9.02 -18.53
C CYS A 59 -3.83 -9.60 -19.90
N ASP A 60 -3.52 -10.88 -20.14
CA ASP A 60 -3.69 -11.54 -21.45
C ASP A 60 -4.66 -12.73 -21.33
N VAL A 61 -5.62 -12.65 -20.39
CA VAL A 61 -6.56 -13.73 -20.06
C VAL A 61 -7.99 -13.25 -20.18
N ASP A 62 -8.80 -14.00 -20.94
CA ASP A 62 -10.24 -13.84 -20.98
C ASP A 62 -10.89 -14.52 -19.77
N TYR A 63 -11.60 -13.74 -18.97
CA TYR A 63 -12.38 -14.20 -17.83
C TYR A 63 -13.85 -14.28 -18.23
N THR A 64 -14.48 -15.45 -18.03
CA THR A 64 -15.92 -15.65 -18.27
C THR A 64 -16.73 -15.43 -17.00
N ASP A 65 -18.04 -15.34 -17.15
CA ASP A 65 -18.99 -15.31 -16.03
C ASP A 65 -18.77 -14.13 -15.07
N VAL A 66 -18.27 -13.00 -15.59
CA VAL A 66 -17.98 -11.80 -14.79
C VAL A 66 -19.23 -10.95 -14.64
N GLY A 67 -19.52 -10.59 -13.38
CA GLY A 67 -20.64 -9.73 -13.01
C GLY A 67 -22.01 -10.35 -13.26
N THR A 68 -23.07 -9.56 -13.06
CA THR A 68 -24.46 -10.06 -13.16
C THR A 68 -24.88 -10.41 -14.59
N ALA A 69 -24.18 -9.88 -15.60
CA ALA A 69 -24.41 -10.21 -17.00
C ALA A 69 -23.65 -11.47 -17.46
N ALA A 70 -22.84 -12.08 -16.60
CA ALA A 70 -21.98 -13.24 -16.91
C ALA A 70 -21.16 -13.01 -18.20
N THR A 71 -20.60 -11.81 -18.35
CA THR A 71 -19.87 -11.45 -19.57
C THR A 71 -18.47 -12.05 -19.59
N THR A 72 -17.89 -12.12 -20.79
CA THR A 72 -16.45 -12.32 -20.96
C THR A 72 -15.74 -10.98 -20.99
N THR A 73 -14.62 -10.85 -20.28
CA THR A 73 -13.81 -9.62 -20.26
C THR A 73 -12.34 -9.92 -19.97
N GLN A 74 -11.47 -8.95 -20.24
CA GLN A 74 -10.08 -8.93 -19.78
C GLN A 74 -9.89 -7.77 -18.80
N ILE A 75 -8.81 -7.81 -18.02
CA ILE A 75 -8.41 -6.64 -17.22
C ILE A 75 -7.60 -5.66 -18.05
N LYS A 76 -7.67 -4.38 -17.69
CA LYS A 76 -6.88 -3.29 -18.24
C LYS A 76 -5.95 -2.64 -17.23
N ASP A 77 -6.26 -2.79 -15.95
CA ASP A 77 -5.46 -2.27 -14.85
C ASP A 77 -5.88 -3.02 -13.58
N PHE A 78 -4.92 -3.33 -12.70
CA PHE A 78 -5.26 -3.86 -11.39
C PHE A 78 -4.24 -3.40 -10.35
N ARG A 79 -4.53 -2.27 -9.72
CA ARG A 79 -3.66 -1.63 -8.73
C ARG A 79 -4.42 -1.08 -7.54
N LEU A 80 -3.81 -1.14 -6.37
CA LEU A 80 -4.37 -0.56 -5.15
C LEU A 80 -3.30 -0.14 -4.16
N TYR A 81 -3.54 0.96 -3.46
CA TYR A 81 -2.73 1.34 -2.31
C TYR A 81 -3.21 0.66 -1.04
N VAL A 82 -2.28 0.35 -0.13
CA VAL A 82 -2.57 -0.09 1.24
C VAL A 82 -1.70 0.69 2.23
N HIS A 83 -2.25 0.97 3.41
CA HIS A 83 -1.55 1.63 4.51
C HIS A 83 -2.11 1.17 5.85
N ASP A 84 -1.51 1.66 6.95
CA ASP A 84 -1.89 1.31 8.32
C ASP A 84 -1.96 -0.22 8.54
N ILE A 85 -0.92 -0.90 8.07
CA ILE A 85 -0.83 -2.35 8.16
C ILE A 85 -0.44 -2.74 9.58
N GLN A 86 -1.22 -3.62 10.19
CA GLN A 86 -1.07 -4.06 11.57
C GLN A 86 -1.18 -5.59 11.60
N LEU A 87 -0.26 -6.24 12.31
CA LEU A 87 -0.40 -7.65 12.68
C LEU A 87 -1.03 -7.75 14.06
N VAL A 88 -1.88 -8.76 14.26
CA VAL A 88 -2.51 -9.04 15.56
C VAL A 88 -1.98 -10.36 16.08
N THR A 89 -1.53 -10.34 17.33
CA THR A 89 -1.04 -11.52 18.04
C THR A 89 -2.19 -12.45 18.45
N ASP A 90 -1.86 -13.69 18.81
CA ASP A 90 -2.80 -14.62 19.45
C ASP A 90 -3.33 -14.16 20.82
N ALA A 91 -2.69 -13.16 21.43
CA ALA A 91 -3.11 -12.48 22.65
C ALA A 91 -3.92 -11.19 22.39
N ASP A 92 -4.39 -10.98 21.15
CA ASP A 92 -5.13 -9.79 20.68
C ASP A 92 -4.35 -8.45 20.76
N GLU A 93 -3.03 -8.49 20.98
CA GLU A 93 -2.17 -7.31 20.87
C GLU A 93 -2.02 -6.89 19.40
N VAL A 94 -2.21 -5.59 19.14
CA VAL A 94 -2.05 -4.98 17.81
C VAL A 94 -0.65 -4.40 17.68
N VAL A 95 0.09 -4.86 16.66
CA VAL A 95 1.45 -4.42 16.37
C VAL A 95 1.49 -3.81 14.97
N ALA A 96 1.80 -2.51 14.89
CA ALA A 96 1.94 -1.82 13.63
C ALA A 96 3.19 -2.31 12.86
N LEU A 97 3.02 -2.58 11.57
CA LEU A 97 4.12 -2.89 10.67
C LEU A 97 4.79 -1.59 10.23
N THR A 98 6.08 -1.45 10.52
CA THR A 98 6.88 -0.34 9.99
C THR A 98 7.33 -0.70 8.58
N LEU A 99 6.72 -0.08 7.56
CA LEU A 99 7.05 -0.38 6.17
C LEU A 99 8.47 0.06 5.80
N ASP A 100 9.14 -0.78 5.02
CA ASP A 100 10.40 -0.42 4.38
C ASP A 100 10.15 0.64 3.29
N THR A 101 11.21 1.33 2.88
CA THR A 101 11.16 2.24 1.71
C THR A 101 11.68 1.54 0.47
N SER A 102 10.93 1.60 -0.61
CA SER A 102 11.27 1.05 -1.93
C SER A 102 10.55 1.84 -3.03
N ASP A 103 10.71 1.44 -4.29
CA ASP A 103 9.93 2.03 -5.38
C ASP A 103 8.41 1.78 -5.22
N TRP A 104 8.01 0.79 -4.42
CA TRP A 104 6.60 0.45 -4.18
C TRP A 104 6.09 0.89 -2.82
N GLN A 105 6.96 1.45 -1.97
CA GLN A 105 6.62 1.78 -0.59
C GLN A 105 7.28 3.07 -0.14
N ALA A 106 6.47 4.02 0.33
CA ALA A 106 6.98 5.24 0.95
C ALA A 106 5.96 5.80 1.93
N GLN A 107 6.45 6.44 2.99
CA GLN A 107 5.61 7.19 3.94
C GLN A 107 4.46 6.35 4.55
N GLY A 108 4.73 5.06 4.81
CA GLY A 108 3.74 4.15 5.39
C GLY A 108 2.65 3.67 4.42
N VAL A 109 2.82 3.90 3.12
CA VAL A 109 1.92 3.44 2.06
C VAL A 109 2.68 2.51 1.13
N ALA A 110 2.04 1.41 0.73
CA ALA A 110 2.49 0.53 -0.34
C ALA A 110 1.53 0.57 -1.52
N LEU A 111 2.05 0.49 -2.75
CA LEU A 111 1.27 0.23 -3.95
C LEU A 111 1.43 -1.24 -4.33
N LEU A 112 0.31 -1.96 -4.35
CA LEU A 112 0.22 -3.28 -4.95
C LEU A 112 -0.17 -3.13 -6.42
N ASP A 113 0.52 -3.89 -7.27
CA ASP A 113 0.38 -3.84 -8.71
C ASP A 113 0.45 -5.24 -9.32
N PHE A 114 -0.61 -5.62 -10.02
CA PHE A 114 -0.72 -6.91 -10.70
C PHE A 114 -1.02 -6.78 -12.18
N GLU A 115 -0.96 -5.56 -12.74
CA GLU A 115 -0.89 -5.36 -14.18
C GLU A 115 0.57 -5.21 -14.60
N ASN A 116 0.92 -5.77 -15.75
CA ASN A 116 2.31 -5.87 -16.22
C ASN A 116 2.49 -5.20 -17.59
N ALA A 117 1.58 -4.29 -17.96
CA ALA A 117 1.55 -3.62 -19.26
C ALA A 117 1.62 -4.56 -20.49
N THR A 118 1.15 -5.81 -20.37
CA THR A 118 0.93 -6.72 -21.50
C THR A 118 -0.54 -6.80 -21.88
N GLY A 119 -0.85 -7.43 -23.01
CA GLY A 119 -2.23 -7.65 -23.44
C GLY A 119 -3.05 -6.37 -23.50
N GLU A 120 -4.18 -6.34 -22.78
CA GLU A 120 -5.07 -5.18 -22.69
C GLU A 120 -4.67 -4.19 -21.58
N CYS A 121 -3.68 -4.53 -20.76
CA CYS A 121 -3.17 -3.65 -19.71
C CYS A 121 -2.25 -2.57 -20.28
N THR A 122 -2.42 -1.34 -19.78
CA THR A 122 -1.66 -0.17 -20.27
C THR A 122 -1.07 0.65 -19.12
N GLY A 123 -0.36 0.01 -18.19
CA GLY A 123 0.29 0.68 -17.07
C GLY A 123 1.79 0.38 -16.95
N THR A 124 2.21 -0.28 -15.88
CA THR A 124 3.61 -0.52 -15.48
C THR A 124 4.07 -1.91 -15.88
N ALA A 125 5.33 -2.06 -16.31
CA ALA A 125 5.87 -3.36 -16.72
C ALA A 125 6.24 -4.21 -15.49
N GLU A 126 6.80 -3.57 -14.47
CA GLU A 126 7.06 -4.14 -13.17
C GLU A 126 5.75 -4.27 -12.36
N THR A 127 5.65 -5.34 -11.58
CA THR A 127 4.54 -5.62 -10.67
C THR A 127 5.02 -5.61 -9.22
N ASN A 128 4.09 -5.48 -8.29
CA ASN A 128 4.35 -5.64 -6.86
C ASN A 128 3.19 -6.37 -6.16
N SER A 129 3.47 -7.59 -5.70
CA SER A 129 2.50 -8.45 -5.01
C SER A 129 2.83 -8.66 -3.54
N ALA A 130 3.72 -7.84 -2.97
CA ALA A 130 4.12 -7.97 -1.58
C ALA A 130 4.26 -6.60 -0.90
N VAL A 131 4.19 -6.64 0.43
CA VAL A 131 4.57 -5.52 1.29
C VAL A 131 5.63 -5.99 2.26
N SER A 132 6.74 -5.26 2.35
CA SER A 132 7.83 -5.55 3.28
C SER A 132 7.91 -4.51 4.40
N GLY A 133 8.31 -4.96 5.58
CA GLY A 133 8.53 -4.09 6.71
C GLY A 133 9.11 -4.83 7.90
N THR A 134 9.01 -4.19 9.07
CA THR A 134 9.52 -4.75 10.32
C THR A 134 8.54 -4.57 11.48
N VAL A 135 8.57 -5.52 12.40
CA VAL A 135 7.89 -5.45 13.71
C VAL A 135 8.90 -5.65 14.84
N PRO A 136 8.61 -5.21 16.08
CA PRO A 136 9.45 -5.53 17.24
C PRO A 136 9.62 -7.04 17.43
N ASP A 137 10.83 -7.46 17.77
CA ASP A 137 11.16 -8.85 18.13
C ASP A 137 10.66 -9.15 19.55
N SER A 138 9.37 -9.41 19.68
CA SER A 138 8.72 -9.80 20.93
C SER A 138 8.63 -11.32 21.12
N GLY A 139 8.96 -12.10 20.09
CA GLY A 139 8.69 -13.54 20.04
C GLY A 139 7.20 -13.90 19.93
N ALA A 140 6.33 -12.91 19.68
CA ALA A 140 4.89 -13.13 19.56
C ALA A 140 4.54 -13.91 18.28
N VAL A 141 3.46 -14.67 18.37
CA VAL A 141 2.85 -15.35 17.21
C VAL A 141 1.71 -14.48 16.70
N PHE A 142 1.75 -14.14 15.41
CA PHE A 142 0.70 -13.38 14.75
C PHE A 142 -0.30 -14.32 14.07
N ASN A 143 -1.59 -14.05 14.22
CA ASN A 143 -2.68 -14.86 13.67
C ASN A 143 -3.76 -14.05 12.95
N ALA A 144 -3.58 -12.73 12.84
CA ALA A 144 -4.47 -11.85 12.10
C ALA A 144 -3.71 -10.67 11.50
N VAL A 145 -4.32 -10.04 10.50
CA VAL A 145 -3.83 -8.81 9.87
C VAL A 145 -4.97 -7.82 9.72
N ARG A 146 -4.65 -6.54 9.89
CA ARG A 146 -5.52 -5.41 9.59
C ARG A 146 -4.79 -4.44 8.68
N PHE A 147 -5.50 -3.80 7.79
CA PHE A 147 -4.96 -2.75 6.93
C PHE A 147 -6.07 -1.89 6.37
N THR A 148 -5.71 -0.71 5.87
CA THR A 148 -6.63 0.18 5.18
C THR A 148 -6.26 0.25 3.70
N VAL A 149 -7.27 0.10 2.83
CA VAL A 149 -7.09 0.27 1.38
C VAL A 149 -7.17 1.77 1.03
N GLY A 150 -6.13 2.28 0.38
CA GLY A 150 -5.96 3.67 -0.03
C GLY A 150 -4.74 4.36 0.56
N ILE A 151 -4.74 5.70 0.49
CA ILE A 151 -3.64 6.58 0.92
C ILE A 151 -4.09 7.46 2.10
N PRO A 152 -3.37 7.58 3.22
CA PRO A 152 -3.74 8.45 4.34
C PRO A 152 -4.20 9.86 3.91
N GLN A 153 -5.17 10.44 4.63
CA GLN A 153 -5.74 11.76 4.28
C GLN A 153 -4.68 12.84 4.07
N HIS A 154 -3.68 12.90 4.96
CA HIS A 154 -2.59 13.88 4.89
C HIS A 154 -1.67 13.73 3.67
N LEU A 155 -1.72 12.60 2.96
CA LEU A 155 -0.96 12.37 1.73
C LEU A 155 -1.83 12.47 0.46
N ASN A 156 -3.15 12.27 0.56
CA ASN A 156 -3.99 12.07 -0.63
C ASN A 156 -4.05 13.26 -1.59
N HIS A 157 -3.89 14.50 -1.12
CA HIS A 157 -4.00 15.70 -1.96
C HIS A 157 -2.68 16.48 -2.02
N LEU A 158 -1.58 15.82 -1.71
CA LEU A 158 -0.24 16.37 -1.90
C LEU A 158 0.28 15.94 -3.27
N GLU A 159 0.66 16.91 -4.09
CA GLU A 159 1.33 16.63 -5.36
C GLU A 159 2.75 16.11 -5.09
N GLN A 160 2.99 14.83 -5.41
CA GLN A 160 4.25 14.15 -5.11
C GLN A 160 4.89 13.51 -6.36
N VAL A 161 5.02 14.28 -7.43
CA VAL A 161 5.50 13.84 -8.75
C VAL A 161 6.90 13.20 -8.78
N SER A 162 7.69 13.29 -7.71
CA SER A 162 9.04 12.73 -7.62
C SER A 162 9.21 11.64 -6.55
N VAL A 163 8.12 11.23 -5.88
CA VAL A 163 8.18 10.23 -4.81
C VAL A 163 7.41 9.00 -5.25
N SER A 164 8.10 7.88 -5.45
CA SER A 164 7.43 6.59 -5.68
C SER A 164 6.81 6.07 -4.38
N PRO A 165 5.66 5.39 -4.40
CA PRO A 165 4.79 5.07 -5.55
C PRO A 165 3.77 6.16 -5.92
N PHE A 166 3.91 7.38 -5.38
CA PHE A 166 2.98 8.50 -5.59
C PHE A 166 3.19 9.26 -6.91
N ASN A 167 4.23 8.92 -7.67
CA ASN A 167 4.53 9.48 -8.98
C ASN A 167 3.92 8.68 -10.16
N ILE A 168 3.26 7.55 -9.88
CA ILE A 168 2.63 6.71 -10.89
C ILE A 168 1.34 7.38 -11.38
N THR A 169 1.42 8.04 -12.53
CA THR A 169 0.35 8.88 -13.07
C THR A 169 -0.96 8.14 -13.31
N GLY A 170 -0.90 6.83 -13.59
CA GLY A 170 -2.07 5.96 -13.71
C GLY A 170 -2.91 5.91 -12.43
N MET A 171 -2.29 6.12 -11.28
CA MET A 171 -2.94 6.15 -9.97
C MET A 171 -3.32 7.56 -9.50
N ASN A 172 -2.95 8.61 -10.23
CA ASN A 172 -3.43 9.96 -9.94
C ASN A 172 -4.90 10.10 -10.31
N TRP A 173 -5.64 10.91 -9.56
CA TRP A 173 -7.04 11.18 -9.78
C TRP A 173 -7.32 12.66 -9.98
N GLY A 174 -7.34 13.07 -11.25
CA GLY A 174 -7.49 14.48 -11.61
C GLY A 174 -8.82 15.11 -11.20
N TRP A 175 -9.88 14.33 -10.95
CA TRP A 175 -11.20 14.87 -10.60
C TRP A 175 -11.26 15.43 -9.18
N THR A 176 -10.48 14.85 -8.27
CA THR A 176 -10.42 15.25 -6.86
C THR A 176 -9.09 15.90 -6.50
N ASN A 177 -8.17 16.01 -7.48
CA ASN A 177 -6.79 16.43 -7.27
C ASN A 177 -6.10 15.60 -6.17
N GLY A 178 -6.28 14.27 -6.25
CA GLY A 178 -5.67 13.32 -5.33
C GLY A 178 -5.30 12.01 -6.01
N TYR A 179 -5.50 10.89 -5.32
CA TYR A 179 -5.16 9.55 -5.84
C TYR A 179 -6.38 8.64 -5.94
N LYS A 180 -6.30 7.70 -6.89
CA LYS A 180 -7.12 6.50 -6.91
C LYS A 180 -6.54 5.53 -5.87
N PHE A 181 -7.34 5.11 -4.91
CA PHE A 181 -6.98 4.07 -3.94
C PHE A 181 -7.02 2.69 -4.55
N ILE A 182 -7.99 2.46 -5.42
CA ILE A 182 -8.14 1.26 -6.23
C ILE A 182 -8.34 1.71 -7.67
N ARG A 183 -7.65 1.07 -8.60
CA ARG A 183 -7.86 1.21 -10.03
C ARG A 183 -7.94 -0.17 -10.66
N PHE A 184 -9.16 -0.66 -10.86
CA PHE A 184 -9.42 -1.95 -11.49
C PHE A 184 -10.25 -1.75 -12.77
N ASP A 185 -9.58 -1.61 -13.91
CA ASP A 185 -10.24 -1.28 -15.16
C ASP A 185 -10.50 -2.54 -16.00
N VAL A 186 -11.62 -2.57 -16.71
CA VAL A 186 -11.92 -3.53 -17.78
C VAL A 186 -12.32 -2.77 -19.05
N PRO A 187 -12.38 -3.40 -20.24
CA PRO A 187 -12.83 -2.73 -21.46
C PRO A 187 -14.16 -2.00 -21.29
N ASN A 188 -14.16 -0.70 -21.56
CA ASN A 188 -15.31 0.22 -21.50
C ASN A 188 -15.94 0.43 -20.11
N TRP A 189 -15.35 -0.08 -19.03
CA TRP A 189 -15.89 0.08 -17.68
C TRP A 189 -14.75 0.26 -16.68
N ASN A 190 -14.73 1.38 -15.96
CA ASN A 190 -13.65 1.73 -15.06
C ASN A 190 -14.08 1.59 -13.61
N LEU A 191 -13.20 1.10 -12.75
CA LEU A 191 -13.43 1.05 -11.31
C LEU A 191 -12.35 1.86 -10.60
N HIS A 192 -12.64 3.10 -10.27
CA HIS A 192 -11.75 3.98 -9.52
C HIS A 192 -12.36 4.31 -8.16
N ILE A 193 -11.77 3.73 -7.11
CA ILE A 193 -12.14 4.09 -5.73
C ILE A 193 -11.19 5.17 -5.23
N GLY A 194 -11.72 6.23 -4.64
CA GLY A 194 -10.92 7.27 -4.00
C GLY A 194 -11.79 8.20 -3.16
N ALA A 195 -11.16 9.11 -2.41
CA ALA A 195 -11.88 10.07 -1.57
C ALA A 195 -12.64 11.10 -2.42
N THR A 196 -13.88 11.43 -2.04
CA THR A 196 -14.76 12.36 -2.78
C THR A 196 -15.38 13.43 -1.88
N GLY A 197 -15.99 14.43 -2.52
CA GLY A 197 -16.55 15.59 -1.82
C GLY A 197 -15.48 16.37 -1.06
N CYS A 198 -14.34 16.58 -1.72
CA CYS A 198 -13.14 17.19 -1.16
C CYS A 198 -13.13 18.71 -1.36
N ALA A 199 -12.78 19.44 -0.31
CA ALA A 199 -12.68 20.90 -0.31
C ALA A 199 -11.56 21.38 0.61
N ALA A 200 -11.11 22.62 0.42
CA ALA A 200 -10.16 23.25 1.33
C ALA A 200 -10.80 23.41 2.73
N GLY A 201 -10.17 22.82 3.74
CA GLY A 201 -10.51 22.95 5.15
C GLY A 201 -9.97 24.26 5.75
N GLY A 202 -10.30 24.49 7.03
CA GLY A 202 -9.95 25.73 7.74
C GLY A 202 -8.43 25.98 7.92
N GLY A 203 -7.59 24.97 7.71
CA GLY A 203 -6.13 25.05 7.83
C GLY A 203 -5.36 25.05 6.52
N GLY A 204 -6.05 25.01 5.37
CA GLY A 204 -5.43 24.86 4.05
C GLY A 204 -5.27 23.41 3.59
N ASP A 205 -5.44 22.44 4.48
CA ASP A 205 -5.51 21.02 4.14
C ASP A 205 -6.81 20.70 3.39
N ILE A 206 -6.78 19.67 2.54
CA ILE A 206 -7.96 19.20 1.84
C ILE A 206 -8.70 18.18 2.71
N GLU A 207 -9.96 18.47 2.99
CA GLU A 207 -10.88 17.63 3.74
C GLU A 207 -11.90 17.02 2.78
N CYS A 208 -12.12 15.71 2.87
CA CYS A 208 -13.12 15.00 2.06
C CYS A 208 -14.25 14.52 2.94
N THR A 209 -15.48 14.72 2.47
CA THR A 209 -16.68 14.25 3.17
C THR A 209 -16.87 12.73 3.06
N HIS A 210 -16.25 12.10 2.07
CA HIS A 210 -16.28 10.65 1.85
C HIS A 210 -14.84 10.16 1.77
N SER A 211 -14.36 9.48 2.82
CA SER A 211 -12.99 9.00 2.85
C SER A 211 -12.78 7.85 1.85
N ASN A 212 -13.78 6.98 1.68
CA ASN A 212 -13.80 5.82 0.79
C ASN A 212 -12.60 4.90 1.02
N ARG A 213 -12.33 4.58 2.29
CA ARG A 213 -11.19 3.76 2.74
C ARG A 213 -11.67 2.46 3.39
N PRO A 214 -11.76 1.36 2.63
CA PRO A 214 -12.06 0.06 3.19
C PRO A 214 -11.06 -0.30 4.30
N GLN A 215 -11.57 -0.63 5.48
CA GLN A 215 -10.79 -1.17 6.59
C GLN A 215 -10.95 -2.68 6.58
N ILE A 216 -9.85 -3.38 6.33
CA ILE A 216 -9.83 -4.83 6.17
C ILE A 216 -9.28 -5.45 7.44
N ALA A 217 -9.95 -6.47 7.95
CA ALA A 217 -9.49 -7.30 9.07
C ALA A 217 -9.65 -8.77 8.71
N LEU A 218 -8.54 -9.51 8.68
CA LEU A 218 -8.51 -10.93 8.32
C LEU A 218 -7.95 -11.75 9.49
N SER A 219 -8.75 -12.68 9.99
CA SER A 219 -8.35 -13.67 10.99
C SER A 219 -7.70 -14.90 10.36
N ASN A 220 -7.00 -15.70 11.17
CA ASN A 220 -6.31 -16.92 10.75
C ASN A 220 -5.26 -16.66 9.67
N PHE A 221 -4.53 -15.55 9.79
CA PHE A 221 -3.49 -15.15 8.85
C PHE A 221 -2.10 -15.32 9.48
N ASN A 222 -1.26 -16.12 8.82
CA ASN A 222 0.16 -16.25 9.12
C ASN A 222 0.99 -15.78 7.92
N TYR A 223 1.62 -14.61 8.03
CA TYR A 223 2.42 -14.01 6.97
C TYR A 223 3.61 -14.87 6.49
N GLN A 224 4.04 -15.87 7.28
CA GLN A 224 5.14 -16.76 6.91
C GLN A 224 4.71 -17.90 5.98
N THR A 225 3.42 -18.25 5.96
CA THR A 225 2.91 -19.42 5.24
C THR A 225 1.72 -19.12 4.34
N GLN A 226 1.14 -17.93 4.45
CA GLN A 226 -0.08 -17.53 3.79
C GLN A 226 0.08 -16.17 3.12
N ARG A 227 -0.91 -15.84 2.29
CA ARG A 227 -1.04 -14.60 1.54
C ARG A 227 -2.45 -14.06 1.64
N ILE A 228 -2.60 -12.78 1.34
CA ILE A 228 -3.89 -12.10 1.25
C ILE A 228 -4.36 -12.18 -0.21
N GLN A 229 -5.44 -12.88 -0.46
CA GLN A 229 -6.05 -12.93 -1.79
C GLN A 229 -7.02 -11.77 -1.97
N ILE A 230 -6.90 -11.09 -3.11
CA ILE A 230 -7.78 -10.03 -3.61
C ILE A 230 -8.58 -10.60 -4.77
N ASP A 231 -9.88 -10.77 -4.58
CA ASP A 231 -10.80 -11.34 -5.57
C ASP A 231 -11.57 -10.25 -6.30
N PHE A 232 -11.15 -9.99 -7.55
CA PHE A 232 -11.80 -9.03 -8.42
C PHE A 232 -13.17 -9.52 -8.92
N GLY A 233 -13.37 -10.84 -9.00
CA GLY A 233 -14.66 -11.43 -9.32
C GLY A 233 -15.68 -11.16 -8.21
N ALA A 234 -15.26 -11.32 -6.95
CA ALA A 234 -16.08 -10.97 -5.79
C ALA A 234 -16.44 -9.47 -5.77
N LEU A 235 -15.51 -8.58 -6.15
CA LEU A 235 -15.80 -7.14 -6.25
C LEU A 235 -16.87 -6.81 -7.30
N LEU A 236 -16.85 -7.50 -8.44
CA LEU A 236 -17.76 -7.25 -9.56
C LEU A 236 -19.06 -8.07 -9.49
N GLN A 237 -19.20 -9.00 -8.54
CA GLN A 237 -20.28 -10.01 -8.56
C GLN A 237 -21.71 -9.42 -8.59
N GLY A 238 -21.91 -8.23 -8.03
CA GLY A 238 -23.20 -7.52 -8.03
C GLY A 238 -23.36 -6.52 -9.19
N SER A 239 -22.33 -6.31 -10.00
CA SER A 239 -22.30 -5.27 -11.04
C SER A 239 -22.53 -5.83 -12.44
N ASP A 240 -23.30 -5.10 -13.26
CA ASP A 240 -23.38 -5.34 -14.71
C ASP A 240 -22.37 -4.45 -15.43
N ILE A 241 -21.17 -4.99 -15.68
CA ILE A 241 -20.08 -4.26 -16.35
C ILE A 241 -20.31 -4.05 -17.86
N THR A 242 -21.43 -4.50 -18.41
CA THR A 242 -21.81 -4.29 -19.82
C THR A 242 -22.74 -3.10 -20.02
N THR A 243 -23.23 -2.53 -18.92
CA THR A 243 -24.17 -1.40 -18.92
C THR A 243 -23.67 -0.25 -18.06
N ASN A 244 -24.19 0.94 -18.34
CA ASN A 244 -23.91 2.13 -17.55
C ASN A 244 -25.22 2.92 -17.39
N LEU A 245 -25.72 2.99 -16.17
CA LEU A 245 -27.02 3.53 -15.81
C LEU A 245 -26.94 4.99 -15.35
N GLY A 246 -25.75 5.49 -15.00
CA GLY A 246 -25.51 6.90 -14.69
C GLY A 246 -24.03 7.26 -14.80
N GLY A 247 -23.72 8.54 -14.58
CA GLY A 247 -22.34 8.97 -14.41
C GLY A 247 -21.37 8.64 -15.58
N PRO A 248 -20.06 8.72 -15.30
CA PRO A 248 -19.00 8.16 -16.14
C PRO A 248 -19.07 6.63 -16.21
N SER A 249 -18.51 6.01 -17.25
CA SER A 249 -18.59 4.55 -17.41
C SER A 249 -17.91 3.78 -16.27
N GLY A 250 -18.72 3.08 -15.47
CA GLY A 250 -18.33 2.28 -14.32
C GLY A 250 -18.32 3.03 -12.99
N CYS A 251 -17.78 2.42 -11.94
CA CYS A 251 -17.79 3.05 -10.62
C CYS A 251 -16.57 3.96 -10.41
N MET A 252 -16.84 5.27 -10.28
CA MET A 252 -15.82 6.28 -9.98
C MET A 252 -16.04 6.96 -8.60
N SER A 253 -16.51 6.20 -7.61
CA SER A 253 -16.89 6.68 -6.26
C SER A 253 -17.93 7.81 -6.22
N GLY A 254 -18.76 7.93 -7.26
CA GLY A 254 -19.84 8.91 -7.29
C GLY A 254 -20.96 8.51 -6.33
N GLY A 255 -21.26 9.35 -5.33
CA GLY A 255 -22.29 9.03 -4.31
C GLY A 255 -23.73 8.90 -4.82
N THR A 256 -23.97 9.18 -6.10
CA THR A 256 -25.27 9.01 -6.78
C THR A 256 -25.17 8.10 -8.01
N ASP A 257 -23.98 7.54 -8.24
CA ASP A 257 -23.66 6.71 -9.38
C ASP A 257 -24.19 5.29 -9.13
N PRO A 258 -25.18 4.80 -9.91
CA PRO A 258 -25.78 3.49 -9.68
C PRO A 258 -24.74 2.36 -9.72
N GLU A 259 -23.72 2.48 -10.57
CA GLU A 259 -22.64 1.51 -10.76
C GLU A 259 -21.81 1.31 -9.48
N CYS A 260 -21.81 2.28 -8.55
CA CYS A 260 -21.00 2.22 -7.34
C CYS A 260 -21.65 1.50 -6.17
N ASN A 261 -22.97 1.29 -6.15
CA ASN A 261 -23.65 0.73 -4.98
C ASN A 261 -23.12 -0.66 -4.61
N GLU A 262 -23.09 -1.56 -5.59
CA GLU A 262 -22.68 -2.94 -5.39
C GLU A 262 -21.16 -3.02 -5.15
N VAL A 263 -20.36 -2.24 -5.88
CA VAL A 263 -18.90 -2.15 -5.67
C VAL A 263 -18.57 -1.75 -4.23
N PHE A 264 -19.20 -0.70 -3.71
CA PHE A 264 -19.00 -0.26 -2.32
C PHE A 264 -19.47 -1.31 -1.32
N THR A 265 -20.59 -1.98 -1.61
CA THR A 265 -21.11 -3.07 -0.78
C THR A 265 -20.09 -4.21 -0.66
N GLN A 266 -19.48 -4.65 -1.76
CA GLN A 266 -18.44 -5.70 -1.73
C GLN A 266 -17.17 -5.26 -1.00
N LEU A 267 -16.88 -3.95 -0.98
CA LEU A 267 -15.78 -3.37 -0.20
C LEU A 267 -16.11 -3.14 1.28
N GLY A 268 -17.35 -3.41 1.72
CA GLY A 268 -17.80 -3.13 3.09
C GLY A 268 -18.02 -1.64 3.38
N LEU A 269 -18.16 -0.81 2.35
CA LEU A 269 -18.37 0.63 2.47
C LEU A 269 -19.85 1.00 2.24
N SER A 270 -20.32 2.01 2.97
CA SER A 270 -21.54 2.73 2.63
C SER A 270 -21.23 3.81 1.59
N LEU A 271 -21.89 3.77 0.43
CA LEU A 271 -21.73 4.80 -0.60
C LEU A 271 -22.23 6.19 -0.12
N VAL A 272 -23.20 6.21 0.80
CA VAL A 272 -23.82 7.44 1.32
C VAL A 272 -22.90 8.21 2.26
N SER A 273 -22.10 7.51 3.05
CA SER A 273 -21.18 8.12 4.01
C SER A 273 -19.72 8.08 3.56
N GLY A 274 -19.37 7.15 2.68
CA GLY A 274 -17.99 6.87 2.30
C GLY A 274 -17.17 6.17 3.39
N GLU A 275 -17.85 5.62 4.40
CA GLU A 275 -17.24 4.98 5.58
C GLU A 275 -17.57 3.49 5.60
N ASN A 276 -16.79 2.72 6.37
CA ASN A 276 -17.07 1.31 6.62
C ASN A 276 -18.43 1.15 7.28
N ASP A 277 -19.28 0.29 6.72
CA ASP A 277 -20.62 0.01 7.26
C ASP A 277 -20.56 -1.26 8.12
N PRO A 278 -20.84 -1.19 9.43
CA PRO A 278 -20.81 -2.36 10.31
C PRO A 278 -21.87 -3.43 9.96
N GLY A 279 -22.86 -3.10 9.14
CA GLY A 279 -23.84 -4.03 8.60
C GLY A 279 -23.36 -4.78 7.35
N LEU A 280 -22.21 -4.40 6.78
CA LEU A 280 -21.64 -5.00 5.59
C LEU A 280 -20.36 -5.77 5.92
N THR A 281 -20.21 -6.93 5.28
CA THR A 281 -18.97 -7.70 5.31
C THR A 281 -18.33 -7.63 3.93
N GLN A 282 -17.12 -7.09 3.86
CA GLN A 282 -16.37 -7.08 2.61
C GLN A 282 -16.09 -8.51 2.13
N THR A 283 -16.12 -8.74 0.82
CA THR A 283 -15.95 -10.07 0.19
C THR A 283 -14.69 -10.19 -0.65
N VAL A 284 -13.98 -9.09 -0.84
CA VAL A 284 -12.90 -8.93 -1.81
C VAL A 284 -11.57 -9.48 -1.29
N PHE A 285 -11.32 -9.33 0.01
CA PHE A 285 -10.07 -9.73 0.66
C PHE A 285 -10.28 -10.97 1.51
N SER A 286 -9.40 -11.96 1.36
CA SER A 286 -9.44 -13.21 2.13
C SER A 286 -8.03 -13.75 2.38
N VAL A 287 -7.91 -14.71 3.30
CA VAL A 287 -6.64 -15.44 3.52
C VAL A 287 -6.58 -16.64 2.57
N ALA A 288 -5.44 -16.82 1.92
CA ALA A 288 -5.14 -17.97 1.07
C ALA A 288 -3.79 -18.60 1.45
N ASP A 289 -3.68 -19.90 1.18
CA ASP A 289 -2.42 -20.66 1.33
C ASP A 289 -1.50 -20.50 0.10
#